data_AF-A0A9W8AIF7-F1
#
_entry.id   AF-A0A9W8AIF7-F1
#
_cell.length_a   1.000
_cell.length_b   1.000
_cell.length_c   1.000
_cell.angle_alpha   90.00
_cell.angle_beta   90.00
_cell.angle_gamma   90.00
#
_symmetry.space_group_name_H-M   'P 1'
#
loop_
_entity.id
_entity.type
_entity.pdbx_description
1 polymer ?
#
loop_
_entity_poly.entity_id
_entity_poly.type
_entity_poly.pdbx_seq_one_letter_code
_entity_poly.pdbx_strand_id
1 'polypeptide(L)'
;FSSDDGSDLRPAVKRSLWDDDDDDDDDDDDELPPDEFDSELDDDESEEGESSDDSSSDEEEDLEAKSRRLERRQRKEAAMAQAELEESAFQTNIDEPETDILPAEGETDEEEEALDLPTVKTRIHEIVQVLGNFNKMRDPARSRTDYIRQLIKDISVYYGYSTYMADKLLELFPIAEAIEFFEANEVQRPVIIRTNTLVTRRRDLAQALITRGINLDPVGKWSKVGLQIFESPVPVGATPEYLAGHYIIQAASSFLPVMALAPKEHERILDMCAAPGGKTTYLAALMKNTGMIIANDANKDRQKGLVGNIHRLHVKNSVVCNYDGRQFPKVTGGFDRVLLDAPCSGTGVISKDPSVKLSKTDEDFRLLNHMQKELVLAAIDSVNANSNTGGYVVYSTCSVTVEENEDVVNYALRKRPNVKLVETGLDFGKEGFTRFKEKSFHPSLTLTRRYYPHTHNMDGFYVAKFKKLSNKIPQTVEK
;
A
#
# COMPACT_ATOMS: atom_id res chain seq x y z
N PHE A 1 -9.57 55.55 -6.51
CA PHE A 1 -10.80 56.38 -6.59
C PHE A 1 -11.83 55.55 -7.32
N SER A 2 -12.97 55.30 -6.64
CA SER A 2 -14.24 54.65 -7.06
C SER A 2 -14.14 53.23 -7.67
N SER A 3 -14.98 52.25 -7.33
CA SER A 3 -16.19 52.20 -6.50
C SER A 3 -16.67 50.74 -6.47
N ASP A 4 -17.16 50.30 -5.30
CA ASP A 4 -18.35 49.48 -5.00
C ASP A 4 -19.04 48.61 -6.08
N ASP A 5 -19.31 47.36 -5.64
CA ASP A 5 -20.53 46.54 -5.76
C ASP A 5 -20.11 45.05 -5.81
N GLY A 6 -20.73 44.08 -5.16
CA GLY A 6 -21.94 43.97 -4.36
C GLY A 6 -22.06 42.48 -4.04
N SER A 7 -22.38 42.17 -2.78
CA SER A 7 -22.53 40.82 -2.26
C SER A 7 -23.77 40.13 -2.83
N ASP A 8 -23.64 38.88 -3.29
CA ASP A 8 -24.79 37.96 -3.38
C ASP A 8 -24.33 36.50 -3.21
N LEU A 9 -24.60 35.95 -2.02
CA LEU A 9 -24.36 34.55 -1.65
C LEU A 9 -25.60 33.73 -2.00
N ARG A 10 -25.46 32.74 -2.90
CA ARG A 10 -26.45 31.67 -3.12
C ARG A 10 -25.79 30.30 -2.87
N PRO A 11 -26.51 29.31 -2.31
CA PRO A 11 -25.92 28.06 -1.86
C PRO A 11 -25.58 27.14 -3.04
N ALA A 12 -24.42 26.48 -2.93
CA ALA A 12 -23.89 25.57 -3.92
C ALA A 12 -24.72 24.28 -4.02
N VAL A 13 -25.26 24.02 -5.20
CA VAL A 13 -25.83 22.74 -5.61
C VAL A 13 -24.68 21.75 -5.81
N LYS A 14 -24.78 20.56 -5.19
CA LYS A 14 -23.81 19.46 -5.35
C LYS A 14 -23.78 19.00 -6.82
N ARG A 15 -22.66 19.21 -7.51
CA ARG A 15 -22.36 18.59 -8.80
C ARG A 15 -21.86 17.15 -8.61
N SER A 16 -22.35 16.23 -9.45
CA SER A 16 -21.87 14.85 -9.61
C SER A 16 -20.41 14.84 -10.05
N LEU A 17 -19.63 13.89 -9.53
CA LEU A 17 -18.18 13.77 -9.72
C LEU A 17 -17.76 13.25 -11.11
N TRP A 18 -18.68 13.20 -12.08
CA TRP A 18 -18.52 12.48 -13.34
C TRP A 18 -18.80 13.31 -14.60
N ASP A 19 -19.24 14.57 -14.45
CA ASP A 19 -19.54 15.43 -15.59
C ASP A 19 -18.51 16.57 -15.66
N ASP A 20 -17.57 16.45 -16.60
CA ASP A 20 -17.12 17.51 -17.51
C ASP A 20 -15.99 16.96 -18.42
N ASP A 21 -16.02 17.40 -19.68
CA ASP A 21 -15.15 17.14 -20.85
C ASP A 21 -15.59 16.00 -21.80
N ASP A 22 -16.46 16.33 -22.77
CA ASP A 22 -16.05 16.54 -24.18
C ASP A 22 -17.26 17.03 -25.03
N ASP A 23 -17.08 18.20 -25.65
CA ASP A 23 -17.89 18.74 -26.75
C ASP A 23 -17.68 17.86 -28.00
N ASP A 24 -18.76 17.31 -28.58
CA ASP A 24 -18.81 16.96 -30.00
C ASP A 24 -20.28 16.98 -30.46
N ASP A 25 -20.52 17.75 -31.52
CA ASP A 25 -21.77 17.93 -32.25
C ASP A 25 -22.32 16.58 -32.76
N ASP A 26 -23.64 16.36 -32.63
CA ASP A 26 -24.46 15.75 -33.68
C ASP A 26 -25.96 15.95 -33.35
N ASP A 27 -26.63 16.63 -34.28
CA ASP A 27 -28.08 16.78 -34.39
C ASP A 27 -28.76 15.40 -34.53
N ASP A 28 -29.89 15.19 -33.85
CA ASP A 28 -31.11 14.71 -34.50
C ASP A 28 -32.31 14.77 -33.53
N ASP A 29 -33.35 15.45 -34.02
CA ASP A 29 -34.70 15.56 -33.48
C ASP A 29 -35.37 14.18 -33.32
N ASP A 30 -36.11 13.97 -32.23
CA ASP A 30 -37.50 13.51 -32.37
C ASP A 30 -38.31 13.69 -31.07
N GLU A 31 -39.52 14.21 -31.28
CA GLU A 31 -40.45 14.78 -30.31
C GLU A 31 -41.61 13.78 -30.00
N LEU A 32 -42.09 13.80 -28.74
CA LEU A 32 -43.43 13.38 -28.24
C LEU A 32 -43.69 11.89 -27.90
N PRO A 33 -44.72 11.57 -27.06
CA PRO A 33 -45.10 12.11 -25.73
C PRO A 33 -45.38 10.96 -24.70
N PRO A 34 -45.77 11.22 -23.43
CA PRO A 34 -46.02 10.16 -22.44
C PRO A 34 -47.49 9.71 -22.40
N ASP A 35 -47.72 8.40 -22.36
CA ASP A 35 -49.03 7.79 -22.12
C ASP A 35 -49.26 7.49 -20.63
N GLU A 36 -50.44 7.90 -20.17
CA GLU A 36 -51.11 7.53 -18.91
C GLU A 36 -51.68 6.09 -18.96
N PHE A 37 -52.25 5.65 -17.82
CA PHE A 37 -52.99 4.40 -17.52
C PHE A 37 -52.13 3.20 -17.04
N ASP A 38 -52.49 2.42 -16.02
CA ASP A 38 -53.62 2.42 -15.10
C ASP A 38 -53.27 1.56 -13.87
N SER A 39 -54.06 1.74 -12.81
CA SER A 39 -54.09 0.97 -11.57
C SER A 39 -54.52 -0.50 -11.73
N GLU A 40 -54.02 -1.38 -10.85
CA GLU A 40 -54.70 -2.53 -10.20
C GLU A 40 -53.75 -3.04 -9.10
N LEU A 41 -53.97 -2.71 -7.82
CA LEU A 41 -54.72 -3.48 -6.82
C LEU A 41 -54.16 -4.89 -6.59
N ASP A 42 -53.53 -5.10 -5.43
CA ASP A 42 -53.83 -6.25 -4.57
C ASP A 42 -53.51 -5.87 -3.11
N ASP A 43 -54.57 -5.92 -2.31
CA ASP A 43 -54.62 -5.80 -0.86
C ASP A 43 -53.99 -7.05 -0.21
N ASP A 44 -53.30 -6.86 0.92
CA ASP A 44 -53.48 -7.76 2.07
C ASP A 44 -53.19 -7.00 3.37
N GLU A 45 -54.25 -6.83 4.15
CA GLU A 45 -54.30 -6.24 5.48
C GLU A 45 -53.84 -7.23 6.55
N SER A 46 -53.19 -6.70 7.60
CA SER A 46 -53.47 -7.00 9.02
C SER A 46 -52.52 -6.14 9.87
N GLU A 47 -52.96 -4.96 10.33
CA GLU A 47 -53.58 -4.70 11.65
C GLU A 47 -52.63 -4.94 12.84
N GLU A 48 -52.16 -3.86 13.46
CA GLU A 48 -52.47 -3.39 14.83
C GLU A 48 -51.99 -1.90 14.88
N GLY A 49 -52.77 -0.85 15.16
CA GLY A 49 -54.01 -0.74 15.90
C GLY A 49 -53.74 -0.11 17.27
N GLU A 50 -53.55 1.21 17.35
CA GLU A 50 -54.09 2.02 18.46
C GLU A 50 -54.10 3.54 18.13
N SER A 51 -55.33 4.01 17.93
CA SER A 51 -55.84 5.37 17.74
C SER A 51 -55.78 6.20 19.03
N SER A 52 -55.66 7.52 19.01
CA SER A 52 -56.76 8.52 18.87
C SER A 52 -56.19 9.81 19.49
N ASP A 53 -56.56 11.05 19.20
CA ASP A 53 -57.54 11.73 18.37
C ASP A 53 -56.99 13.18 18.31
N ASP A 54 -57.10 13.89 17.19
CA ASP A 54 -57.31 15.34 17.33
C ASP A 54 -58.04 15.91 16.11
N SER A 55 -59.24 16.37 16.38
CA SER A 55 -60.14 17.07 15.47
C SER A 55 -59.69 18.51 15.22
N SER A 56 -59.88 18.95 13.98
CA SER A 56 -59.61 20.30 13.45
C SER A 56 -60.28 21.45 14.22
N SER A 57 -59.52 22.51 14.53
CA SER A 57 -59.71 23.89 14.04
C SER A 57 -58.72 24.87 14.67
N ASP A 58 -58.48 25.97 13.96
CA ASP A 58 -57.93 27.26 14.42
C ASP A 58 -56.42 27.49 14.26
N GLU A 59 -56.13 28.25 13.20
CA GLU A 59 -54.90 28.98 12.93
C GLU A 59 -54.64 30.04 14.01
N GLU A 60 -53.35 30.31 14.24
CA GLU A 60 -52.83 31.47 14.98
C GLU A 60 -53.07 31.52 16.49
N GLU A 61 -52.60 30.52 17.24
CA GLU A 61 -52.02 30.79 18.56
C GLU A 61 -51.02 29.69 18.96
N ASP A 62 -50.03 30.07 19.74
CA ASP A 62 -49.07 29.20 20.45
C ASP A 62 -47.72 28.86 19.79
N LEU A 63 -47.09 29.89 19.19
CA LEU A 63 -45.63 29.93 18.99
C LEU A 63 -44.86 29.73 20.32
N GLU A 64 -45.43 30.17 21.45
CA GLU A 64 -44.85 29.96 22.78
C GLU A 64 -44.88 28.48 23.22
N ALA A 65 -45.98 27.75 23.03
CA ALA A 65 -45.99 26.31 23.36
C ALA A 65 -45.06 25.48 22.46
N LYS A 66 -44.93 25.84 21.18
CA LYS A 66 -43.95 25.22 20.28
C LYS A 66 -42.52 25.54 20.73
N SER A 67 -42.23 26.78 21.14
CA SER A 67 -40.93 27.18 21.70
C SER A 67 -40.60 26.42 22.99
N ARG A 68 -41.55 26.32 23.94
CA ARG A 68 -41.37 25.56 25.19
C ARG A 68 -41.17 24.06 24.96
N ARG A 69 -41.83 23.47 23.95
CA ARG A 69 -41.60 22.07 23.55
C ARG A 69 -40.21 21.88 22.95
N LEU A 70 -39.74 22.84 22.16
CA LEU A 70 -38.41 22.80 21.52
C LEU A 70 -37.29 22.99 22.56
N GLU A 71 -37.44 23.93 23.50
CA GLU A 71 -36.54 24.10 24.65
C GLU A 71 -36.51 22.86 25.54
N ARG A 72 -37.66 22.22 25.79
CA ARG A 72 -37.72 20.97 26.55
C ARG A 72 -37.03 19.81 25.82
N ARG A 73 -37.08 19.78 24.48
CA ARG A 73 -36.35 18.79 23.66
C ARG A 73 -34.85 19.04 23.68
N GLN A 74 -34.43 20.29 23.45
CA GLN A 74 -33.01 20.69 23.51
C GLN A 74 -32.40 20.46 24.89
N ARG A 75 -33.15 20.68 25.97
CA ARG A 75 -32.70 20.40 27.33
C ARG A 75 -32.55 18.90 27.61
N LYS A 76 -33.39 18.06 27.00
CA LYS A 76 -33.25 16.59 27.07
C LYS A 76 -32.08 16.08 26.23
N GLU A 77 -31.89 16.62 25.04
CA GLU A 77 -30.72 16.30 24.19
C GLU A 77 -29.42 16.75 24.85
N ALA A 78 -29.37 17.96 25.44
CA ALA A 78 -28.19 18.42 26.17
C ALA A 78 -27.90 17.59 27.42
N ALA A 79 -28.95 17.11 28.11
CA ALA A 79 -28.79 16.20 29.25
C ALA A 79 -28.31 14.80 28.83
N MET A 80 -28.79 14.27 27.70
CA MET A 80 -28.28 13.01 27.13
C MET A 80 -26.85 13.15 26.62
N ALA A 81 -26.51 14.26 25.97
CA ALA A 81 -25.13 14.54 25.54
C ALA A 81 -24.18 14.73 26.74
N GLN A 82 -24.64 15.34 27.83
CA GLN A 82 -23.86 15.40 29.08
C GLN A 82 -23.74 14.03 29.73
N ALA A 83 -24.78 13.19 29.71
CA ALA A 83 -24.71 11.83 30.22
C ALA A 83 -23.76 10.94 29.38
N GLU A 84 -23.76 11.05 28.05
CA GLU A 84 -22.78 10.39 27.19
C GLU A 84 -21.35 10.90 27.42
N LEU A 85 -21.19 12.21 27.63
CA LEU A 85 -19.89 12.79 27.98
C LEU A 85 -19.41 12.30 29.36
N GLU A 86 -20.31 12.20 30.33
CA GLU A 86 -20.01 11.66 31.67
C GLU A 86 -19.74 10.15 31.66
N GLU A 87 -20.45 9.36 30.85
CA GLU A 87 -20.14 7.94 30.61
C GLU A 87 -18.80 7.77 29.90
N SER A 88 -18.50 8.62 28.91
CA SER A 88 -17.19 8.63 28.25
C SER A 88 -16.08 9.06 29.20
N ALA A 89 -16.35 9.99 30.12
CA ALA A 89 -15.42 10.42 31.16
C ALA A 89 -15.21 9.31 32.22
N PHE A 90 -16.25 8.54 32.54
CA PHE A 90 -16.19 7.41 33.45
C PHE A 90 -15.37 6.24 32.86
N GLN A 91 -15.38 6.06 31.53
CA GLN A 91 -14.50 5.14 30.81
C GLN A 91 -13.03 5.62 30.74
N THR A 92 -12.75 6.89 31.06
CA THR A 92 -11.38 7.45 31.08
C THR A 92 -10.79 7.65 32.47
N ASN A 93 -11.52 7.33 33.55
CA ASN A 93 -10.96 7.25 34.89
C ASN A 93 -10.12 5.97 35.02
N ILE A 94 -8.94 6.01 34.41
CA ILE A 94 -7.83 5.12 34.69
C ILE A 94 -7.29 5.55 36.05
N ASP A 95 -7.43 4.68 37.05
CA ASP A 95 -6.71 4.74 38.32
C ASP A 95 -5.22 5.03 38.08
N GLU A 96 -4.56 5.71 39.02
CA GLU A 96 -3.11 5.96 38.95
C GLU A 96 -2.36 4.69 38.52
N PRO A 97 -1.43 4.75 37.55
CA PRO A 97 -0.80 3.53 37.05
C PRO A 97 -0.01 2.87 38.18
N GLU A 98 -0.45 1.69 38.60
CA GLU A 98 0.33 0.82 39.46
C GLU A 98 1.71 0.64 38.83
N THR A 99 2.76 0.88 39.61
CA THR A 99 4.15 0.91 39.15
C THR A 99 4.70 -0.45 38.72
N ASP A 100 3.88 -1.51 38.76
CA ASP A 100 4.23 -2.90 38.46
C ASP A 100 3.57 -3.40 37.17
N ILE A 101 3.88 -2.74 36.04
CA ILE A 101 3.36 -3.09 34.69
C ILE A 101 3.97 -4.40 34.15
N LEU A 102 5.07 -4.87 34.75
CA LEU A 102 5.84 -6.00 34.26
C LEU A 102 5.76 -7.16 35.26
N PRO A 103 5.53 -8.42 34.81
CA PRO A 103 5.51 -9.57 35.69
C PRO A 103 6.83 -9.69 36.48
N ALA A 104 6.74 -10.16 37.72
CA ALA A 104 7.89 -10.33 38.60
C ALA A 104 8.86 -11.38 38.03
N GLU A 105 10.17 -11.15 38.16
CA GLU A 105 11.19 -12.11 37.71
C GLU A 105 11.09 -13.40 38.55
N GLY A 106 10.43 -14.43 38.01
CA GLY A 106 10.26 -15.73 38.67
C GLY A 106 9.05 -16.56 38.22
N GLU A 107 8.04 -15.95 37.60
CA GLU A 107 6.81 -16.65 37.14
C GLU A 107 6.84 -17.06 35.66
N THR A 108 8.01 -17.09 35.02
CA THR A 108 8.07 -17.17 33.55
C THR A 108 8.15 -18.57 32.96
N ASP A 109 8.26 -19.63 33.76
CA ASP A 109 8.55 -20.97 33.22
C ASP A 109 7.49 -22.05 33.55
N GLU A 110 6.47 -21.78 34.38
CA GLU A 110 5.46 -22.80 34.76
C GLU A 110 4.00 -22.43 34.47
N GLU A 111 3.70 -21.22 33.99
CA GLU A 111 2.35 -20.83 33.56
C GLU A 111 2.33 -20.45 32.07
N GLU A 112 2.41 -21.47 31.22
CA GLU A 112 1.77 -21.44 29.88
C GLU A 112 0.23 -21.52 30.02
N GLU A 113 -0.34 -20.90 31.06
CA GLU A 113 -1.77 -20.62 31.09
C GLU A 113 -2.05 -19.57 30.03
N ALA A 114 -3.09 -19.79 29.24
CA ALA A 114 -3.46 -18.96 28.11
C ALA A 114 -3.56 -17.48 28.54
N LEU A 115 -2.47 -16.73 28.35
CA LEU A 115 -2.42 -15.30 28.60
C LEU A 115 -3.57 -14.67 27.82
N ASP A 116 -4.48 -14.02 28.55
CA ASP A 116 -5.64 -13.38 27.95
C ASP A 116 -5.17 -12.31 26.96
N LEU A 117 -5.48 -12.49 25.67
CA LEU A 117 -5.04 -11.61 24.58
C LEU A 117 -5.35 -10.12 24.82
N PRO A 118 -6.51 -9.74 25.42
CA PRO A 118 -6.80 -8.37 25.83
C PRO A 118 -5.79 -7.83 26.86
N THR A 119 -5.43 -8.62 27.88
CA THR A 119 -4.45 -8.23 28.91
C THR A 119 -3.08 -8.00 28.31
N VAL A 120 -2.65 -8.84 27.37
CA VAL A 120 -1.39 -8.65 26.62
C VAL A 120 -1.44 -7.37 25.79
N LYS A 121 -2.59 -7.07 25.15
CA LYS A 121 -2.77 -5.83 24.39
C LYS A 121 -2.66 -4.59 25.29
N THR A 122 -3.29 -4.59 26.46
CA THR A 122 -3.20 -3.48 27.42
C THR A 122 -1.75 -3.29 27.89
N ARG A 123 -1.06 -4.38 28.23
CA ARG A 123 0.37 -4.34 28.60
C ARG A 123 1.25 -3.75 27.51
N ILE A 124 1.01 -4.10 26.24
CA ILE A 124 1.72 -3.49 25.10
C ILE A 124 1.52 -1.97 25.09
N HIS A 125 0.28 -1.48 25.23
CA HIS A 125 -0.01 -0.04 25.21
C HIS A 125 0.66 0.69 26.38
N GLU A 126 0.61 0.13 27.58
CA GLU A 126 1.26 0.69 28.78
C GLU A 126 2.78 0.75 28.63
N ILE A 127 3.41 -0.34 28.17
CA ILE A 127 4.87 -0.36 27.91
C ILE A 127 5.25 0.72 26.90
N VAL A 128 4.43 0.94 25.86
CA VAL A 128 4.71 1.99 24.86
C VAL A 128 4.52 3.39 25.42
N GLN A 129 3.54 3.61 26.29
CA GLN A 129 3.38 4.88 27.00
C GLN A 129 4.57 5.16 27.94
N VAL A 130 5.03 4.14 28.67
CA VAL A 130 6.23 4.23 29.53
C VAL A 130 7.48 4.52 28.69
N LEU A 131 7.67 3.83 27.57
CA LEU A 131 8.81 4.04 26.69
C LEU A 131 8.76 5.40 25.96
N GLY A 132 7.57 5.96 25.72
CA GLY A 132 7.37 7.31 25.20
C GLY A 132 7.70 8.41 26.23
N ASN A 133 7.36 8.19 27.51
CA ASN A 133 7.59 9.13 28.61
C ASN A 133 8.57 8.59 29.67
N PHE A 134 9.70 8.05 29.21
CA PHE A 134 10.66 7.31 30.04
C PHE A 134 11.22 8.10 31.23
N ASN A 135 11.26 9.43 31.15
CA ASN A 135 11.75 10.28 32.25
C ASN A 135 10.74 10.47 33.39
N LYS A 136 9.44 10.20 33.17
CA LYS A 136 8.37 10.44 34.15
C LYS A 136 7.72 9.16 34.69
N MET A 137 7.62 8.11 33.87
CA MET A 137 6.81 6.92 34.13
C MET A 137 7.67 5.66 34.34
N ARG A 138 8.98 5.82 34.54
CA ARG A 138 9.91 4.70 34.70
C ARG A 138 9.88 4.19 36.14
N ASP A 139 9.84 2.87 36.29
CA ASP A 139 10.25 2.19 37.51
C ASP A 139 11.77 2.36 37.73
N PRO A 140 12.22 2.96 38.85
CA PRO A 140 13.64 3.17 39.13
C PRO A 140 14.48 1.88 39.09
N ALA A 141 13.88 0.71 39.36
CA ALA A 141 14.58 -0.58 39.41
C ALA A 141 14.89 -1.18 38.02
N ARG A 142 14.18 -0.77 36.96
CA ARG A 142 14.24 -1.46 35.66
C ARG A 142 14.92 -0.64 34.56
N SER A 143 15.62 -1.33 33.67
CA SER A 143 16.31 -0.71 32.54
C SER A 143 15.40 -0.63 31.31
N ARG A 144 15.69 0.31 30.39
CA ARG A 144 14.97 0.42 29.11
C ARG A 144 15.00 -0.88 28.30
N THR A 145 16.10 -1.63 28.41
CA THR A 145 16.30 -2.89 27.70
C THR A 145 15.32 -3.97 28.17
N ASP A 146 14.95 -3.96 29.46
CA ASP A 146 14.03 -4.96 30.02
C ASP A 146 12.60 -4.72 29.54
N TYR A 147 12.16 -3.46 29.46
CA TYR A 147 10.88 -3.10 28.84
C TYR A 147 10.82 -3.49 27.35
N ILE A 148 11.91 -3.28 26.60
CA ILE A 148 11.97 -3.67 25.19
C ILE A 148 11.93 -5.20 25.05
N ARG A 149 12.64 -5.94 25.90
CA ARG A 149 12.62 -7.41 25.89
C ARG A 149 11.22 -7.94 26.19
N GLN A 150 10.52 -7.36 27.17
CA GLN A 150 9.14 -7.73 27.45
C GLN A 150 8.22 -7.41 26.27
N LEU A 151 8.35 -6.20 25.69
CA LEU A 151 7.56 -5.80 24.53
C LEU A 151 7.74 -6.77 23.35
N ILE A 152 8.96 -7.23 23.10
CA ILE A 152 9.25 -8.23 22.06
C ILE A 152 8.54 -9.55 22.38
N LYS A 153 8.60 -10.02 23.64
CA LYS A 153 7.88 -11.24 24.08
C LYS A 153 6.37 -11.09 23.87
N ASP A 154 5.81 -9.94 24.22
CA ASP A 154 4.38 -9.66 24.11
C ASP A 154 3.91 -9.57 22.66
N ILE A 155 4.68 -8.91 21.79
CA ILE A 155 4.43 -8.85 20.35
C ILE A 155 4.52 -10.25 19.73
N SER A 156 5.51 -11.05 20.15
CA SER A 156 5.66 -12.43 19.69
C SER A 156 4.43 -13.29 20.04
N VAL A 157 3.89 -13.14 21.26
CA VAL A 157 2.70 -13.87 21.72
C VAL A 157 1.43 -13.35 21.04
N TYR A 158 1.23 -12.03 20.97
CA TYR A 158 0.00 -11.42 20.47
C TYR A 158 -0.14 -11.52 18.94
N TYR A 159 0.92 -11.20 18.20
CA TYR A 159 0.90 -11.14 16.73
C TYR A 159 1.47 -12.41 16.05
N GLY A 160 2.02 -13.35 16.83
CA GLY A 160 2.59 -14.60 16.33
C GLY A 160 3.92 -14.43 15.58
N TYR A 161 4.76 -13.48 16.00
CA TYR A 161 6.07 -13.24 15.39
C TYR A 161 7.18 -14.04 16.08
N SER A 162 8.18 -14.48 15.30
CA SER A 162 9.45 -14.92 15.87
C SER A 162 10.12 -13.75 16.61
N THR A 163 10.76 -14.03 17.76
CA THR A 163 11.45 -13.00 18.57
C THR A 163 12.49 -12.24 17.76
N TYR A 164 13.21 -12.93 16.88
CA TYR A 164 14.16 -12.32 15.94
C TYR A 164 13.50 -11.34 14.98
N MET A 165 12.35 -11.72 14.41
CA MET A 165 11.62 -10.87 13.45
C MET A 165 11.00 -9.65 14.13
N ALA A 166 10.42 -9.82 15.32
CA ALA A 166 9.87 -8.74 16.11
C ALA A 166 10.96 -7.71 16.48
N ASP A 167 12.12 -8.17 16.98
CA ASP A 167 13.25 -7.32 17.31
C ASP A 167 13.72 -6.51 16.08
N LYS A 168 13.97 -7.19 14.96
CA LYS A 168 14.46 -6.55 13.72
C LYS A 168 13.50 -5.49 13.17
N LEU A 169 12.19 -5.68 13.30
CA LEU A 169 11.17 -4.73 12.84
C LEU A 169 11.01 -3.56 13.82
N LEU A 170 11.09 -3.82 15.12
CA LEU A 170 11.01 -2.80 16.16
C LEU A 170 12.19 -1.82 16.08
N GLU A 171 13.36 -2.31 15.67
CA GLU A 171 14.55 -1.48 15.43
C GLU A 171 14.42 -0.51 14.23
N LEU A 172 13.46 -0.71 13.32
CA LEU A 172 13.30 0.15 12.14
C LEU A 172 12.60 1.47 12.43
N PHE A 173 11.76 1.50 13.47
CA PHE A 173 10.85 2.60 13.74
C PHE A 173 10.96 3.07 15.20
N PRO A 174 10.55 4.31 15.49
CA PRO A 174 10.16 4.68 16.85
C PRO A 174 9.07 3.72 17.37
N ILE A 175 9.07 3.44 18.67
CA ILE A 175 8.23 2.39 19.28
C ILE A 175 6.73 2.60 19.00
N ALA A 176 6.26 3.85 19.00
CA ALA A 176 4.86 4.17 18.66
C ALA A 176 4.52 3.81 17.21
N GLU A 177 5.38 4.18 16.26
CA GLU A 177 5.20 3.86 14.84
C GLU A 177 5.37 2.35 14.56
N ALA A 178 6.19 1.65 15.36
CA ALA A 178 6.36 0.20 15.24
C ALA A 178 5.05 -0.55 15.51
N ILE A 179 4.24 -0.11 16.49
CA ILE A 179 2.94 -0.74 16.77
C ILE A 179 1.97 -0.54 15.62
N GLU A 180 1.85 0.69 15.11
CA GLU A 180 1.02 0.96 13.93
C GLU A 180 1.42 0.06 12.75
N PHE A 181 2.73 -0.17 12.59
CA PHE A 181 3.23 -1.09 11.57
C PHE A 181 2.82 -2.55 11.82
N PHE A 182 2.86 -3.05 13.05
CA PHE A 182 2.40 -4.40 13.39
C PHE A 182 0.89 -4.54 13.19
N GLU A 183 0.09 -3.60 13.66
CA GLU A 183 -1.37 -3.58 13.47
C GLU A 183 -1.75 -3.54 11.99
N ALA A 184 -1.08 -2.70 11.19
CA ALA A 184 -1.31 -2.61 9.75
C ALA A 184 -0.94 -3.88 8.97
N ASN A 185 -0.14 -4.78 9.56
CA ASN A 185 0.17 -6.07 8.94
C ASN A 185 -0.89 -7.15 9.23
N GLU A 186 -1.71 -7.00 10.27
CA GLU A 186 -2.83 -7.91 10.56
C GLU A 186 -4.07 -7.57 9.73
N VAL A 187 -4.25 -6.30 9.37
CA VAL A 187 -5.38 -5.88 8.53
C VAL A 187 -5.19 -6.40 7.11
N GLN A 188 -6.16 -7.21 6.66
CA GLN A 188 -6.20 -7.65 5.27
C GLN A 188 -6.37 -6.48 4.34
N ARG A 189 -5.48 -6.38 3.36
CA ARG A 189 -5.51 -5.28 2.41
C ARG A 189 -6.57 -5.50 1.33
N PRO A 190 -7.18 -4.41 0.85
CA PRO A 190 -8.10 -4.47 -0.26
C PRO A 190 -7.39 -5.02 -1.51
N VAL A 191 -8.16 -5.74 -2.33
CA VAL A 191 -7.64 -6.35 -3.55
C VAL A 191 -7.49 -5.26 -4.60
N ILE A 192 -6.30 -5.16 -5.18
CA ILE A 192 -6.00 -4.19 -6.22
C ILE A 192 -5.82 -4.92 -7.54
N ILE A 193 -6.42 -4.36 -8.59
CA ILE A 193 -6.26 -4.79 -9.96
C ILE A 193 -5.58 -3.70 -10.78
N ARG A 194 -4.87 -4.14 -11.82
CA ARG A 194 -4.21 -3.29 -12.80
C ARG A 194 -4.84 -3.50 -14.15
N THR A 195 -5.44 -2.44 -14.70
CA THR A 195 -6.03 -2.43 -16.04
C THR A 195 -4.95 -2.62 -17.10
N ASN A 196 -5.21 -3.47 -18.08
CA ASN A 196 -4.33 -3.68 -19.23
C ASN A 196 -4.65 -2.65 -20.32
N THR A 197 -3.85 -1.59 -20.38
CA THR A 197 -4.02 -0.50 -21.35
C THR A 197 -3.75 -0.91 -22.80
N LEU A 198 -3.27 -2.13 -23.05
CA LEU A 198 -3.17 -2.69 -24.41
C LEU A 198 -4.51 -3.12 -24.99
N VAL A 199 -5.47 -3.46 -24.12
CA VAL A 199 -6.77 -4.06 -24.53
C VAL A 199 -7.93 -3.11 -24.25
N THR A 200 -7.95 -2.46 -23.09
CA THR A 200 -9.07 -1.63 -22.65
C THR A 200 -8.60 -0.40 -21.88
N ARG A 201 -9.43 0.65 -21.85
CA ARG A 201 -9.19 1.83 -21.00
C ARG A 201 -9.71 1.55 -19.59
N ARG A 202 -9.18 2.29 -18.60
CA ARG A 202 -9.60 2.13 -17.21
C ARG A 202 -11.09 2.42 -17.00
N ARG A 203 -11.63 3.44 -17.68
CA ARG A 203 -13.04 3.86 -17.57
C ARG A 203 -13.98 2.74 -18.03
N ASP A 204 -13.73 2.20 -19.22
CA ASP A 204 -14.53 1.13 -19.81
C ASP A 204 -14.49 -0.14 -18.96
N LEU A 205 -13.31 -0.50 -18.42
CA LEU A 205 -13.21 -1.63 -17.51
C LEU A 205 -13.97 -1.40 -16.20
N ALA A 206 -13.88 -0.19 -15.62
CA ALA A 206 -14.59 0.15 -14.41
C ALA A 206 -16.12 -0.01 -14.62
N GLN A 207 -16.65 0.51 -15.73
CA GLN A 207 -18.06 0.34 -16.08
C GLN A 207 -18.45 -1.14 -16.23
N ALA A 208 -17.65 -1.94 -16.95
CA ALA A 208 -17.92 -3.37 -17.14
C ALA A 208 -17.97 -4.16 -15.82
N LEU A 209 -17.13 -3.79 -14.85
CA LEU A 209 -17.09 -4.41 -13.52
C LEU A 209 -18.24 -3.92 -12.62
N ILE A 210 -18.61 -2.64 -12.70
CA ILE A 210 -19.75 -2.07 -11.96
C ILE A 210 -21.07 -2.70 -12.42
N THR A 211 -21.27 -2.92 -13.72
CA THR A 211 -22.46 -3.63 -14.25
C THR A 211 -22.60 -5.05 -13.69
N ARG A 212 -21.52 -5.64 -13.18
CA ARG A 212 -21.51 -6.97 -12.54
C ARG A 212 -21.67 -6.92 -11.02
N GLY A 213 -21.90 -5.73 -10.46
CA GLY A 213 -22.05 -5.53 -9.02
C GLY A 213 -20.72 -5.54 -8.26
N ILE A 214 -19.59 -5.28 -8.93
CA ILE A 214 -18.29 -5.15 -8.24
C ILE A 214 -18.12 -3.70 -7.79
N ASN A 215 -17.92 -3.50 -6.50
CA ASN A 215 -17.66 -2.17 -5.94
C ASN A 215 -16.16 -1.86 -6.03
N LEU A 216 -15.81 -0.80 -6.76
CA LEU A 216 -14.43 -0.45 -7.08
C LEU A 216 -14.21 1.06 -7.11
N ASP A 217 -13.05 1.47 -6.62
CA ASP A 217 -12.57 2.86 -6.66
C ASP A 217 -11.17 2.94 -7.28
N PRO A 218 -10.76 4.10 -7.82
CA PRO A 218 -9.37 4.30 -8.19
C PRO A 218 -8.46 4.29 -6.95
N VAL A 219 -7.32 3.57 -7.02
CA VAL A 219 -6.33 3.44 -5.92
C VAL A 219 -5.78 4.80 -5.45
N GLY A 220 -5.80 5.80 -6.32
CA GLY A 220 -5.39 7.17 -6.01
C GLY A 220 -5.07 7.96 -7.27
N LYS A 221 -4.89 9.28 -7.12
CA LYS A 221 -4.58 10.19 -8.24
C LYS A 221 -3.22 9.91 -8.90
N TRP A 222 -2.32 9.24 -8.18
CA TRP A 222 -0.98 8.89 -8.64
C TRP A 222 -0.97 7.74 -9.67
N SER A 223 -2.01 6.91 -9.74
CA SER A 223 -2.09 5.80 -10.70
C SER A 223 -3.26 5.96 -11.67
N LYS A 224 -2.96 5.94 -12.97
CA LYS A 224 -3.97 5.97 -14.04
C LYS A 224 -4.56 4.59 -14.37
N VAL A 225 -4.03 3.51 -13.79
CA VAL A 225 -4.35 2.12 -14.15
C VAL A 225 -4.81 1.24 -12.98
N GLY A 226 -4.60 1.70 -11.74
CA GLY A 226 -4.97 0.95 -10.54
C GLY A 226 -6.44 1.14 -10.18
N LEU A 227 -7.14 0.03 -9.93
CA LEU A 227 -8.47 0.01 -9.34
C LEU A 227 -8.43 -0.86 -8.08
N GLN A 228 -8.99 -0.34 -7.01
CA GLN A 228 -9.16 -0.99 -5.72
C GLN A 228 -10.56 -1.58 -5.67
N ILE A 229 -10.66 -2.85 -5.29
CA ILE A 229 -11.93 -3.57 -5.14
C ILE A 229 -12.21 -3.67 -3.64
N PHE A 230 -13.37 -3.19 -3.21
CA PHE A 230 -13.83 -3.30 -1.82
C PHE A 230 -14.63 -4.57 -1.62
N GLU A 231 -15.56 -4.81 -2.54
CA GLU A 231 -16.49 -5.93 -2.46
C GLU A 231 -16.75 -6.47 -3.86
N SER A 232 -16.79 -7.80 -3.95
CA SER A 232 -17.04 -8.49 -5.21
C SER A 232 -17.84 -9.76 -4.94
N PRO A 233 -19.05 -9.91 -5.49
CA PRO A 233 -19.84 -11.13 -5.36
C PRO A 233 -19.21 -12.30 -6.13
N VAL A 234 -18.38 -11.99 -7.15
CA VAL A 234 -17.70 -12.98 -8.00
C VAL A 234 -16.20 -12.98 -7.68
N PRO A 235 -15.52 -14.14 -7.66
CA PRO A 235 -14.06 -14.17 -7.54
C PRO A 235 -13.40 -13.36 -8.67
N VAL A 236 -12.61 -12.35 -8.29
CA VAL A 236 -11.96 -11.42 -9.22
C VAL A 236 -11.00 -12.08 -10.22
N GLY A 237 -10.55 -13.30 -9.95
CA GLY A 237 -9.72 -14.11 -10.84
C GLY A 237 -10.49 -15.03 -11.79
N ALA A 238 -11.82 -15.09 -11.70
CA ALA A 238 -12.67 -15.97 -12.50
C ALA A 238 -13.57 -15.21 -13.49
N THR A 239 -13.45 -13.88 -13.55
CA THR A 239 -14.28 -13.08 -14.45
C THR A 239 -13.84 -13.27 -15.92
N PRO A 240 -14.78 -13.24 -16.88
CA PRO A 240 -14.49 -13.13 -18.30
C PRO A 240 -13.44 -12.06 -18.67
N GLU A 241 -13.50 -10.88 -18.04
CA GLU A 241 -12.55 -9.78 -18.25
C GLU A 241 -11.13 -10.16 -17.79
N TYR A 242 -11.02 -10.88 -16.69
CA TYR A 242 -9.73 -11.41 -16.25
C TYR A 242 -9.21 -12.44 -17.27
N LEU A 243 -10.02 -13.40 -17.69
CA LEU A 243 -9.61 -14.42 -18.66
C LEU A 243 -9.25 -13.83 -20.02
N ALA A 244 -9.98 -12.81 -20.47
CA ALA A 244 -9.70 -12.03 -21.67
C ALA A 244 -8.48 -11.11 -21.54
N GLY A 245 -7.87 -11.01 -20.36
CA GLY A 245 -6.66 -10.22 -20.14
C GLY A 245 -6.91 -8.71 -20.11
N HIS A 246 -8.11 -8.27 -19.75
CA HIS A 246 -8.42 -6.85 -19.54
C HIS A 246 -7.75 -6.30 -18.27
N TYR A 247 -7.47 -7.16 -17.29
CA TYR A 247 -6.72 -6.80 -16.10
C TYR A 247 -5.95 -7.97 -15.48
N ILE A 248 -5.07 -7.61 -14.55
CA ILE A 248 -4.34 -8.55 -13.69
C ILE A 248 -4.46 -8.11 -12.23
N ILE A 249 -4.57 -9.08 -11.32
CA ILE A 249 -4.56 -8.83 -9.88
C ILE A 249 -3.12 -8.56 -9.47
N GLN A 250 -2.86 -7.39 -8.90
CA GLN A 250 -1.50 -6.95 -8.57
C GLN A 250 -1.53 -5.91 -7.46
N ALA A 251 -0.60 -6.03 -6.51
CA ALA A 251 -0.43 -5.04 -5.45
C ALA A 251 -0.11 -3.65 -6.02
N ALA A 252 -0.67 -2.58 -5.42
CA ALA A 252 -0.35 -1.20 -5.79
C ALA A 252 1.15 -0.90 -5.70
N SER A 253 1.84 -1.43 -4.68
CA SER A 253 3.29 -1.30 -4.51
C SER A 253 4.09 -1.81 -5.71
N SER A 254 3.58 -2.81 -6.43
CA SER A 254 4.25 -3.38 -7.60
C SER A 254 4.17 -2.51 -8.86
N PHE A 255 3.37 -1.44 -8.87
CA PHE A 255 3.34 -0.47 -9.98
C PHE A 255 4.54 0.47 -9.93
N LEU A 256 4.99 0.79 -8.71
CA LEU A 256 5.96 1.85 -8.43
C LEU A 256 7.31 1.65 -9.14
N PRO A 257 7.90 0.44 -9.19
CA PRO A 257 9.17 0.23 -9.91
C PRO A 257 9.08 0.52 -11.39
N VAL A 258 7.96 0.11 -12.01
CA VAL A 258 7.75 0.26 -13.45
C VAL A 258 7.49 1.72 -13.80
N MET A 259 6.69 2.41 -12.97
CA MET A 259 6.48 3.85 -13.08
C MET A 259 7.79 4.61 -12.93
N ALA A 260 8.63 4.25 -11.95
CA ALA A 260 9.92 4.88 -11.76
C ALA A 260 10.89 4.61 -12.93
N LEU A 261 10.83 3.42 -13.54
CA LEU A 261 11.66 3.08 -14.69
C LEU A 261 11.28 3.90 -15.92
N ALA A 262 9.99 4.23 -16.08
CA ALA A 262 9.44 5.03 -17.18
C ALA A 262 9.92 4.54 -18.57
N PRO A 263 9.61 3.29 -18.95
CA PRO A 263 10.04 2.72 -20.23
C PRO A 263 9.48 3.51 -21.42
N LYS A 264 10.23 3.58 -22.52
CA LYS A 264 9.77 4.21 -23.77
C LYS A 264 9.56 3.18 -24.88
N GLU A 265 8.76 3.57 -25.87
CA GLU A 265 8.55 2.79 -27.08
C GLU A 265 9.90 2.50 -27.79
N HIS A 266 9.98 1.34 -28.42
CA HIS A 266 11.15 0.84 -29.18
C HIS A 266 12.45 0.61 -28.37
N GLU A 267 12.45 0.72 -27.04
CA GLU A 267 13.62 0.40 -26.20
C GLU A 267 13.82 -1.12 -26.01
N ARG A 268 15.03 -1.51 -25.63
CA ARG A 268 15.38 -2.86 -25.14
C ARG A 268 15.43 -2.85 -23.63
N ILE A 269 14.54 -3.59 -22.99
CA ILE A 269 14.40 -3.64 -21.53
C ILE A 269 14.66 -5.06 -21.03
N LEU A 270 15.38 -5.16 -19.91
CA LEU A 270 15.58 -6.40 -19.18
C LEU A 270 14.79 -6.36 -17.88
N ASP A 271 13.97 -7.37 -17.64
CA ASP A 271 13.38 -7.69 -16.34
C ASP A 271 14.09 -8.94 -15.79
N MET A 272 14.97 -8.75 -14.80
CA MET A 272 15.91 -9.79 -14.38
C MET A 272 15.27 -10.91 -13.55
N CYS A 273 14.17 -10.60 -12.86
CA CYS A 273 13.45 -11.48 -11.94
C CYS A 273 11.94 -11.31 -12.16
N ALA A 274 11.51 -11.67 -13.36
CA ALA A 274 10.23 -11.28 -13.94
C ALA A 274 9.02 -12.01 -13.34
N ALA A 275 9.16 -13.23 -12.82
CA ALA A 275 7.99 -14.00 -12.40
C ALA A 275 7.30 -13.36 -11.16
N PRO A 276 5.96 -13.30 -11.11
CA PRO A 276 4.98 -13.95 -11.99
C PRO A 276 4.57 -13.17 -13.27
N GLY A 277 5.23 -12.07 -13.60
CA GLY A 277 5.04 -11.33 -14.87
C GLY A 277 4.17 -10.08 -14.79
N GLY A 278 3.68 -9.71 -13.60
CA GLY A 278 2.87 -8.50 -13.43
C GLY A 278 3.62 -7.22 -13.82
N LYS A 279 4.90 -7.10 -13.43
CA LYS A 279 5.76 -5.96 -13.78
C LYS A 279 6.15 -5.98 -15.26
N THR A 280 6.53 -7.15 -15.78
CA THR A 280 6.87 -7.35 -17.20
C THR A 280 5.73 -6.95 -18.13
N THR A 281 4.51 -7.38 -17.83
CA THR A 281 3.33 -7.03 -18.63
C THR A 281 2.98 -5.54 -18.49
N TYR A 282 3.45 -4.87 -17.44
CA TYR A 282 3.30 -3.42 -17.30
C TYR A 282 4.32 -2.65 -18.12
N LEU A 283 5.56 -3.13 -18.19
CA LEU A 283 6.54 -2.63 -19.14
C LEU A 283 6.01 -2.72 -20.58
N ALA A 284 5.46 -3.88 -20.97
CA ALA A 284 4.90 -4.09 -22.30
C ALA A 284 3.74 -3.14 -22.62
N ALA A 285 2.86 -2.90 -21.65
CA ALA A 285 1.72 -2.00 -21.80
C ALA A 285 2.16 -0.54 -21.99
N LEU A 286 3.15 -0.07 -21.23
CA LEU A 286 3.71 1.28 -21.38
C LEU A 286 4.49 1.45 -22.70
N MET A 287 5.14 0.39 -23.18
CA MET A 287 5.83 0.37 -24.47
C MET A 287 4.89 0.13 -25.66
N LYS A 288 3.57 -0.01 -25.43
CA LYS A 288 2.56 -0.34 -26.46
C LYS A 288 2.96 -1.51 -27.35
N ASN A 289 3.51 -2.58 -26.77
CA ASN A 289 4.00 -3.75 -27.51
C ASN A 289 5.10 -3.45 -28.57
N THR A 290 5.85 -2.35 -28.43
CA THR A 290 6.99 -2.01 -29.30
C THR A 290 8.33 -2.33 -28.63
N GLY A 291 9.43 -2.42 -29.38
CA GLY A 291 10.75 -2.71 -28.83
C GLY A 291 10.89 -4.18 -28.41
N MET A 292 11.69 -4.43 -27.36
CA MET A 292 11.95 -5.79 -26.88
C MET A 292 12.09 -5.81 -25.36
N ILE A 293 11.37 -6.72 -24.70
CA ILE A 293 11.50 -7.00 -23.28
C ILE A 293 12.09 -8.39 -23.12
N ILE A 294 13.19 -8.54 -22.40
CA ILE A 294 13.67 -9.84 -21.96
C ILE A 294 13.21 -10.07 -20.53
N ALA A 295 12.34 -11.06 -20.35
CA ALA A 295 11.76 -11.45 -19.07
C ALA A 295 12.48 -12.70 -18.56
N ASN A 296 13.37 -12.52 -17.59
CA ASN A 296 14.18 -13.58 -17.04
C ASN A 296 13.70 -13.99 -15.63
N ASP A 297 13.69 -15.28 -15.33
CA ASP A 297 13.54 -15.77 -13.96
C ASP A 297 14.33 -17.08 -13.80
N ALA A 298 15.06 -17.24 -12.70
CA ALA A 298 15.87 -18.44 -12.47
C ALA A 298 15.01 -19.67 -12.14
N ASN A 299 13.81 -19.48 -11.58
CA ASN A 299 12.95 -20.58 -11.14
C ASN A 299 12.00 -21.03 -12.26
N LYS A 300 12.23 -22.25 -12.77
CA LYS A 300 11.43 -22.86 -13.87
C LYS A 300 9.95 -23.01 -13.55
N ASP A 301 9.58 -23.25 -12.29
CA ASP A 301 8.16 -23.43 -11.94
C ASP A 301 7.42 -22.09 -11.93
N ARG A 302 8.07 -21.03 -11.45
CA ARG A 302 7.49 -19.67 -11.47
C ARG A 302 7.36 -19.12 -12.89
N GLN A 303 8.18 -19.58 -13.83
CA GLN A 303 8.09 -19.20 -15.24
C GLN A 303 6.79 -19.62 -15.92
N LYS A 304 6.16 -20.72 -15.49
CA LYS A 304 4.87 -21.15 -16.05
C LYS A 304 3.81 -20.05 -15.87
N GLY A 305 3.79 -19.42 -14.70
CA GLY A 305 2.92 -18.28 -14.40
C GLY A 305 3.27 -17.04 -15.23
N LEU A 306 4.55 -16.75 -15.42
CA LEU A 306 5.03 -15.66 -16.28
C LEU A 306 4.56 -15.82 -17.73
N VAL A 307 4.76 -17.00 -18.32
CA VAL A 307 4.32 -17.32 -19.69
C VAL A 307 2.81 -17.22 -19.81
N GLY A 308 2.06 -17.79 -18.86
CA GLY A 308 0.60 -17.69 -18.82
C GLY A 308 0.09 -16.24 -18.81
N ASN A 309 0.69 -15.39 -17.98
CA ASN A 309 0.31 -13.97 -17.91
C ASN A 309 0.69 -13.18 -19.16
N ILE A 310 1.86 -13.45 -19.76
CA ILE A 310 2.29 -12.81 -21.02
C ILE A 310 1.29 -13.08 -22.14
N HIS A 311 0.91 -14.35 -22.33
CA HIS A 311 -0.05 -14.73 -23.37
C HIS A 311 -1.44 -14.19 -23.08
N ARG A 312 -1.95 -14.34 -21.85
CA ARG A 312 -3.27 -13.86 -21.45
C ARG A 312 -3.42 -12.35 -21.63
N LEU A 313 -2.37 -11.58 -21.31
CA LEU A 313 -2.40 -10.11 -21.39
C LEU A 313 -1.97 -9.54 -22.75
N HIS A 314 -1.91 -10.38 -23.79
CA HIS A 314 -1.62 -9.97 -25.17
C HIS A 314 -0.26 -9.27 -25.35
N VAL A 315 0.74 -9.67 -24.56
CA VAL A 315 2.10 -9.15 -24.69
C VAL A 315 2.81 -9.85 -25.84
N LYS A 316 3.29 -9.08 -26.82
CA LYS A 316 3.88 -9.61 -28.06
C LYS A 316 5.39 -9.38 -28.17
N ASN A 317 5.91 -8.38 -27.46
CA ASN A 317 7.30 -7.91 -27.56
C ASN A 317 8.22 -8.50 -26.46
N SER A 318 7.84 -9.63 -25.84
CA SER A 318 8.61 -10.22 -24.74
C SER A 318 9.25 -11.55 -25.11
N VAL A 319 10.52 -11.73 -24.72
CA VAL A 319 11.24 -13.01 -24.76
C VAL A 319 11.41 -13.53 -23.34
N VAL A 320 10.87 -14.72 -23.06
CA VAL A 320 11.00 -15.35 -21.73
C VAL A 320 12.25 -16.24 -21.70
N CYS A 321 13.07 -16.10 -20.67
CA CYS A 321 14.32 -16.85 -20.52
C CYS A 321 14.52 -17.40 -19.10
N ASN A 322 15.22 -18.53 -19.00
CA ASN A 322 15.63 -19.16 -17.74
C ASN A 322 17.15 -19.09 -17.57
N TYR A 323 17.64 -18.02 -16.96
CA TYR A 323 19.05 -17.85 -16.63
C TYR A 323 19.23 -17.31 -15.21
N ASP A 324 20.40 -17.55 -14.64
CA ASP A 324 20.84 -16.82 -13.45
C ASP A 324 21.08 -15.35 -13.82
N GLY A 325 20.35 -14.44 -13.18
CA GLY A 325 20.47 -13.01 -13.39
C GLY A 325 21.88 -12.48 -13.20
N ARG A 326 22.70 -13.11 -12.36
CA ARG A 326 24.10 -12.72 -12.12
C ARG A 326 24.99 -12.87 -13.34
N GLN A 327 24.66 -13.84 -14.21
CA GLN A 327 25.44 -14.14 -15.41
C GLN A 327 24.91 -13.42 -16.65
N PHE A 328 23.77 -12.76 -16.52
CA PHE A 328 23.08 -12.13 -17.64
C PHE A 328 23.93 -11.13 -18.44
N PRO A 329 24.80 -10.29 -17.84
CA PRO A 329 25.70 -9.41 -18.59
C PRO A 329 26.62 -10.14 -19.58
N LYS A 330 26.94 -11.42 -19.32
CA LYS A 330 27.76 -12.26 -20.20
C LYS A 330 26.94 -12.88 -21.34
N VAL A 331 25.65 -13.16 -21.08
CA VAL A 331 24.72 -13.75 -22.05
C VAL A 331 24.33 -12.69 -23.08
N THR A 332 23.86 -11.55 -22.61
CA THR A 332 23.45 -10.44 -23.45
C THR A 332 23.56 -9.13 -22.67
N GLY A 333 24.04 -8.10 -23.33
CA GLY A 333 24.16 -6.76 -22.77
C GLY A 333 23.58 -5.72 -23.72
N GLY A 334 23.67 -4.46 -23.32
CA GLY A 334 23.26 -3.35 -24.16
C GLY A 334 21.77 -3.03 -24.04
N PHE A 335 21.20 -3.21 -22.85
CA PHE A 335 19.83 -2.78 -22.58
C PHE A 335 19.77 -1.28 -22.34
N ASP A 336 18.69 -0.64 -22.79
CA ASP A 336 18.42 0.77 -22.52
C ASP A 336 18.01 0.94 -21.06
N ARG A 337 17.21 0.00 -20.53
CA ARG A 337 16.74 0.02 -19.14
C ARG A 337 16.72 -1.37 -18.54
N VAL A 338 16.96 -1.46 -17.23
CA VAL A 338 16.87 -2.71 -16.48
C VAL A 338 15.97 -2.54 -15.27
N LEU A 339 15.02 -3.45 -15.12
CA LEU A 339 14.23 -3.64 -13.92
C LEU A 339 14.80 -4.81 -13.14
N LEU A 340 15.19 -4.57 -11.89
CA LEU A 340 15.57 -5.59 -10.94
C LEU A 340 14.61 -5.53 -9.76
N ASP A 341 13.54 -6.31 -9.85
CA ASP A 341 12.70 -6.64 -8.69
C ASP A 341 13.33 -7.82 -7.96
N ALA A 342 14.17 -7.52 -6.99
CA ALA A 342 15.07 -8.51 -6.44
C ALA A 342 14.36 -9.52 -5.54
N PRO A 343 14.80 -10.79 -5.52
CA PRO A 343 14.30 -11.78 -4.57
C PRO A 343 14.57 -11.30 -3.14
N CYS A 344 13.52 -11.12 -2.36
CA CYS A 344 13.51 -10.49 -1.05
C CYS A 344 12.99 -11.44 0.04
N SER A 345 13.21 -11.07 1.29
CA SER A 345 12.66 -11.74 2.47
C SER A 345 11.12 -11.70 2.54
N GLY A 346 10.46 -10.76 1.85
CA GLY A 346 9.02 -10.59 1.90
C GLY A 346 8.50 -9.84 3.13
N THR A 347 9.38 -9.20 3.91
CA THR A 347 8.99 -8.50 5.16
C THR A 347 8.01 -7.34 4.97
N GLY A 348 7.87 -6.82 3.76
CA GLY A 348 6.88 -5.79 3.44
C GLY A 348 5.50 -6.32 3.06
N VAL A 349 5.38 -7.64 2.81
CA VAL A 349 4.13 -8.29 2.35
C VAL A 349 3.55 -9.25 3.38
N ILE A 350 3.86 -9.06 4.67
CA ILE A 350 3.42 -9.95 5.77
C ILE A 350 1.90 -10.11 5.81
N SER A 351 1.14 -9.05 5.53
CA SER A 351 -0.34 -9.09 5.42
C SER A 351 -0.86 -10.07 4.35
N LYS A 352 -0.04 -10.43 3.36
CA LYS A 352 -0.39 -11.38 2.28
C LYS A 352 0.18 -12.75 2.50
N ASP A 353 1.37 -12.83 3.07
CA ASP A 353 2.05 -14.07 3.41
C ASP A 353 2.48 -14.05 4.89
N PRO A 354 1.59 -14.45 5.81
CA PRO A 354 1.90 -14.48 7.23
C PRO A 354 3.02 -15.46 7.59
N SER A 355 3.36 -16.42 6.70
CA SER A 355 4.44 -17.37 6.95
C SER A 355 5.80 -16.68 7.11
N VAL A 356 5.96 -15.48 6.57
CA VAL A 356 7.17 -14.64 6.72
C VAL A 356 7.46 -14.29 8.18
N LYS A 357 6.43 -14.23 9.04
CA LYS A 357 6.58 -13.92 10.49
C LYS A 357 7.46 -14.93 11.23
N LEU A 358 7.43 -16.20 10.79
CA LEU A 358 8.06 -17.33 11.46
C LEU A 358 9.20 -17.96 10.65
N SER A 359 9.10 -17.94 9.32
CA SER A 359 9.99 -18.72 8.44
C SER A 359 11.38 -18.12 8.23
N LYS A 360 11.60 -16.85 8.60
CA LYS A 360 12.83 -16.14 8.25
C LYS A 360 13.86 -16.15 9.37
N THR A 361 15.06 -16.59 9.03
CA THR A 361 16.22 -16.62 9.91
C THR A 361 17.26 -15.57 9.53
N ASP A 362 18.19 -15.27 10.43
CA ASP A 362 19.31 -14.35 10.14
C ASP A 362 20.19 -14.83 8.97
N GLU A 363 20.35 -16.14 8.82
CA GLU A 363 21.09 -16.73 7.70
C GLU A 363 20.41 -16.44 6.36
N ASP A 364 19.07 -16.49 6.30
CA ASP A 364 18.31 -16.15 5.10
C ASP A 364 18.51 -14.68 4.70
N PHE A 365 18.49 -13.76 5.67
CA PHE A 365 18.73 -12.34 5.41
C PHE A 365 20.13 -12.10 4.83
N ARG A 366 21.15 -12.76 5.38
CA ARG A 366 22.53 -12.65 4.87
C ARG A 366 22.65 -13.21 3.46
N LEU A 367 22.06 -14.38 3.19
CA LEU A 367 22.08 -15.02 1.87
C LEU A 367 21.37 -14.14 0.82
N LEU A 368 20.19 -13.62 1.15
CA LEU A 368 19.41 -12.74 0.29
C LEU A 368 20.16 -11.43 0.04
N ASN A 369 20.69 -10.78 1.07
CA ASN A 369 21.50 -9.57 0.93
C ASN A 369 22.70 -9.78 -0.01
N HIS A 370 23.43 -10.88 0.15
CA HIS A 370 24.57 -11.20 -0.72
C HIS A 370 24.11 -11.41 -2.18
N MET A 371 23.05 -12.20 -2.39
CA MET A 371 22.48 -12.44 -3.72
C MET A 371 22.02 -11.13 -4.38
N GLN A 372 21.34 -10.26 -3.64
CA GLN A 372 20.85 -8.97 -4.13
C GLN A 372 22.00 -8.05 -4.53
N LYS A 373 23.08 -8.01 -3.74
CA LYS A 373 24.30 -7.26 -4.07
C LYS A 373 24.92 -7.70 -5.39
N GLU A 374 25.00 -9.00 -5.65
CA GLU A 374 25.50 -9.54 -6.92
C GLU A 374 24.56 -9.20 -8.10
N LEU A 375 23.25 -9.35 -7.90
CA LEU A 375 22.24 -9.06 -8.92
C LEU A 375 22.22 -7.58 -9.31
N VAL A 376 22.34 -6.65 -8.35
CA VAL A 376 22.38 -5.20 -8.65
C VAL A 376 23.62 -4.84 -9.46
N LEU A 377 24.77 -5.42 -9.15
CA LEU A 377 25.98 -5.21 -9.97
C LEU A 377 25.80 -5.74 -11.39
N ALA A 378 25.22 -6.93 -11.54
CA ALA A 378 24.88 -7.48 -12.85
C ALA A 378 23.87 -6.58 -13.61
N ALA A 379 22.83 -6.08 -12.94
CA ALA A 379 21.86 -5.16 -13.54
C ALA A 379 22.52 -3.90 -14.10
N ILE A 380 23.42 -3.29 -13.32
CA ILE A 380 24.19 -2.11 -13.73
C ILE A 380 25.09 -2.43 -14.92
N ASP A 381 25.75 -3.59 -14.90
CA ASP A 381 26.68 -3.98 -15.95
C ASP A 381 25.96 -4.32 -17.27
N SER A 382 24.70 -4.80 -17.21
CA SER A 382 23.84 -5.07 -18.38
C SER A 382 23.37 -3.81 -19.13
N VAL A 383 23.34 -2.65 -18.48
CA VAL A 383 22.82 -1.39 -19.06
C VAL A 383 23.83 -0.71 -19.97
N ASN A 384 23.35 -0.16 -21.07
CA ASN A 384 24.13 0.72 -21.94
C ASN A 384 23.99 2.18 -21.50
N ALA A 385 25.09 2.79 -21.06
CA ALA A 385 25.16 4.21 -20.73
C ALA A 385 25.07 5.13 -21.95
N ASN A 386 25.37 4.62 -23.15
CA ASN A 386 25.34 5.39 -24.40
C ASN A 386 23.96 5.41 -25.06
N SER A 387 22.92 4.87 -24.40
CA SER A 387 21.55 4.96 -24.90
C SER A 387 21.06 6.40 -24.80
N ASN A 388 20.57 6.96 -25.91
CA ASN A 388 20.05 8.33 -25.95
C ASN A 388 18.82 8.53 -25.07
N THR A 389 18.00 7.47 -24.90
CA THR A 389 16.75 7.51 -24.14
C THR A 389 16.85 6.79 -22.79
N GLY A 390 17.85 5.92 -22.63
CA GLY A 390 18.00 5.01 -21.49
C GLY A 390 19.21 5.32 -20.59
N GLY A 391 19.83 4.26 -20.09
CA GLY A 391 20.87 4.30 -19.07
C GLY A 391 20.36 4.14 -17.64
N TYR A 392 19.13 3.65 -17.45
CA TYR A 392 18.49 3.56 -16.13
C TYR A 392 18.38 2.13 -15.61
N VAL A 393 18.64 1.96 -14.32
CA VAL A 393 18.31 0.73 -13.57
C VAL A 393 17.35 1.09 -12.47
N VAL A 394 16.25 0.36 -12.34
CA VAL A 394 15.42 0.41 -11.14
C VAL A 394 15.64 -0.85 -10.35
N TYR A 395 16.07 -0.68 -9.11
CA TYR A 395 16.13 -1.70 -8.09
C TYR A 395 14.90 -1.57 -7.19
N SER A 396 14.21 -2.67 -6.96
CA SER A 396 13.10 -2.72 -6.03
C SER A 396 13.06 -4.00 -5.22
N THR A 397 12.46 -3.91 -4.04
CA THR A 397 12.25 -5.03 -3.12
C THR A 397 10.92 -4.89 -2.39
N CYS A 398 10.36 -6.05 -2.06
CA CYS A 398 9.20 -6.24 -1.18
C CYS A 398 9.58 -6.31 0.31
N SER A 399 10.66 -5.61 0.70
CA SER A 399 11.24 -5.68 2.05
C SER A 399 11.29 -4.29 2.67
N VAL A 400 11.11 -4.23 3.99
CA VAL A 400 11.25 -2.98 4.77
C VAL A 400 12.62 -2.87 5.45
N THR A 401 13.43 -3.93 5.39
CA THR A 401 14.71 -4.00 6.10
C THR A 401 15.80 -3.17 5.42
N VAL A 402 16.64 -2.54 6.24
CA VAL A 402 17.75 -1.68 5.76
C VAL A 402 18.84 -2.50 5.06
N GLU A 403 19.01 -3.76 5.48
CA GLU A 403 20.00 -4.66 4.87
C GLU A 403 19.66 -4.99 3.43
N GLU A 404 18.40 -5.26 3.10
CA GLU A 404 18.01 -5.54 1.72
C GLU A 404 17.87 -4.26 0.89
N ASN A 405 17.71 -3.10 1.53
CA ASN A 405 17.41 -1.86 0.82
C ASN A 405 18.65 -0.97 0.71
N GLU A 406 18.88 -0.08 1.67
CA GLU A 406 19.95 0.92 1.65
C GLU A 406 21.34 0.29 1.59
N ASP A 407 21.57 -0.82 2.28
CA ASP A 407 22.90 -1.45 2.29
C ASP A 407 23.28 -2.01 0.91
N VAL A 408 22.33 -2.60 0.19
CA VAL A 408 22.53 -3.08 -1.20
C VAL A 408 22.80 -1.90 -2.14
N VAL A 409 21.99 -0.84 -2.04
CA VAL A 409 22.13 0.37 -2.88
C VAL A 409 23.47 1.07 -2.61
N ASN A 410 23.83 1.23 -1.35
CA ASN A 410 25.10 1.85 -0.94
C ASN A 410 26.30 1.01 -1.38
N TYR A 411 26.20 -0.33 -1.30
CA TYR A 411 27.22 -1.23 -1.83
C TYR A 411 27.41 -1.05 -3.35
N ALA A 412 26.33 -0.97 -4.11
CA ALA A 412 26.37 -0.75 -5.55
C ALA A 412 27.05 0.59 -5.91
N LEU A 413 26.70 1.68 -5.23
CA LEU A 413 27.32 3.00 -5.43
C LEU A 413 28.83 2.98 -5.15
N ARG A 414 29.26 2.30 -4.09
CA ARG A 414 30.69 2.16 -3.75
C ARG A 414 31.47 1.35 -4.77
N LYS A 415 30.89 0.26 -5.28
CA LYS A 415 31.54 -0.64 -6.25
C LYS A 415 31.48 -0.15 -7.69
N ARG A 416 30.57 0.78 -8.01
CA ARG A 416 30.36 1.33 -9.35
C ARG A 416 30.28 2.87 -9.29
N PRO A 417 31.42 3.59 -9.21
CA PRO A 417 31.47 5.05 -9.24
C PRO A 417 30.93 5.69 -10.52
N ASN A 418 30.74 4.90 -11.58
CA ASN A 418 30.12 5.31 -12.84
C ASN A 418 28.58 5.37 -12.77
N VAL A 419 27.99 5.17 -11.60
CA VAL A 419 26.55 5.19 -11.37
C VAL A 419 26.19 6.28 -10.37
N LYS A 420 25.05 6.95 -10.60
CA LYS A 420 24.45 7.89 -9.65
C LYS A 420 23.01 7.52 -9.37
N LEU A 421 22.55 7.81 -8.15
CA LEU A 421 21.11 7.79 -7.86
C LEU A 421 20.44 9.02 -8.49
N VAL A 422 19.24 8.80 -9.00
CA VAL A 422 18.37 9.84 -9.56
C VAL A 422 16.99 9.74 -8.92
N GLU A 423 16.24 10.83 -8.94
CA GLU A 423 14.87 10.83 -8.43
C GLU A 423 14.01 9.77 -9.12
N THR A 424 13.23 9.06 -8.33
CA THR A 424 12.35 7.99 -8.83
C THR A 424 11.20 8.53 -9.67
N GLY A 425 10.83 9.82 -9.53
CA GLY A 425 9.67 10.40 -10.19
C GLY A 425 8.34 9.92 -9.60
N LEU A 426 8.36 9.51 -8.33
CA LEU A 426 7.18 9.13 -7.56
C LEU A 426 6.89 10.28 -6.59
N ASP A 427 5.66 10.80 -6.62
CA ASP A 427 5.26 12.02 -5.90
C ASP A 427 5.12 11.83 -4.37
N PHE A 428 5.24 10.59 -3.90
CA PHE A 428 4.99 10.23 -2.51
C PHE A 428 5.87 9.06 -2.06
N GLY A 429 5.93 8.84 -0.74
CA GLY A 429 6.81 7.86 -0.09
C GLY A 429 7.83 8.54 0.83
N LYS A 430 8.19 7.86 1.93
CA LYS A 430 9.24 8.33 2.85
C LYS A 430 10.61 8.22 2.16
N GLU A 431 11.52 9.13 2.50
CA GLU A 431 12.89 9.11 1.98
C GLU A 431 13.68 7.93 2.55
N GLY A 432 14.69 7.47 1.81
CA GLY A 432 15.63 6.45 2.28
C GLY A 432 16.50 6.93 3.44
N PHE A 433 17.00 5.98 4.24
CA PHE A 433 17.84 6.33 5.39
C PHE A 433 19.26 6.71 4.96
N THR A 434 19.76 7.85 5.45
CA THR A 434 21.16 8.26 5.30
C THR A 434 22.03 7.77 6.44
N ARG A 435 21.47 7.59 7.63
CA ARG A 435 22.13 7.01 8.80
C ARG A 435 21.17 6.03 9.46
N PHE A 436 21.67 4.82 9.72
CA PHE A 436 20.92 3.81 10.46
C PHE A 436 21.85 3.10 11.43
N LYS A 437 21.56 3.21 12.73
CA LYS A 437 22.45 2.76 13.82
C LYS A 437 23.88 3.34 13.63
N GLU A 438 24.87 2.46 13.57
CA GLU A 438 26.29 2.78 13.37
C GLU A 438 26.66 2.92 11.89
N LYS A 439 25.76 2.56 10.97
CA LYS A 439 26.01 2.63 9.53
C LYS A 439 25.66 4.00 8.99
N SER A 440 26.64 4.62 8.32
CA SER A 440 26.46 5.82 7.51
C SER A 440 26.39 5.41 6.04
N PHE A 441 25.33 5.84 5.36
CA PHE A 441 25.11 5.59 3.95
C PHE A 441 25.42 6.84 3.11
N HIS A 442 25.49 6.67 1.79
CA HIS A 442 25.73 7.78 0.89
C HIS A 442 24.60 8.84 0.97
N PRO A 443 24.90 10.15 0.97
CA PRO A 443 23.87 11.19 1.12
C PRO A 443 22.75 11.14 0.07
N SER A 444 23.03 10.62 -1.12
CA SER A 444 22.05 10.52 -2.20
C SER A 444 20.98 9.43 -1.98
N LEU A 445 21.03 8.65 -0.89
CA LEU A 445 19.96 7.70 -0.58
C LEU A 445 18.64 8.39 -0.18
N THR A 446 18.65 9.70 0.10
CA THR A 446 17.41 10.47 0.24
C THR A 446 16.54 10.43 -1.03
N LEU A 447 17.14 10.20 -2.19
CA LEU A 447 16.44 10.10 -3.48
C LEU A 447 15.69 8.77 -3.67
N THR A 448 15.93 7.77 -2.80
CA THR A 448 15.18 6.51 -2.82
C THR A 448 13.88 6.65 -2.03
N ARG A 449 12.89 5.82 -2.36
CA ARG A 449 11.57 5.89 -1.74
C ARG A 449 11.23 4.60 -1.01
N ARG A 450 10.74 4.78 0.22
CA ARG A 450 10.18 3.75 1.10
C ARG A 450 8.67 3.92 1.19
N TYR A 451 7.98 2.80 1.09
CA TYR A 451 6.54 2.69 1.27
C TYR A 451 6.30 1.78 2.45
N TYR A 452 5.38 2.17 3.33
CA TYR A 452 5.06 1.43 4.52
C TYR A 452 3.55 1.15 4.65
N PRO A 453 3.21 -0.01 5.21
CA PRO A 453 1.85 -0.44 5.55
C PRO A 453 0.94 0.62 6.14
N HIS A 454 1.35 1.16 7.29
CA HIS A 454 0.56 2.01 8.17
C HIS A 454 0.40 3.43 7.63
N THR A 455 1.37 3.93 6.85
CA THR A 455 1.33 5.30 6.35
C THR A 455 0.67 5.44 4.98
N HIS A 456 0.76 4.42 4.13
CA HIS A 456 0.35 4.53 2.73
C HIS A 456 -0.79 3.58 2.35
N ASN A 457 -1.27 2.75 3.29
CA ASN A 457 -2.22 1.67 3.02
C ASN A 457 -1.79 0.78 1.84
N MET A 458 -0.48 0.59 1.65
CA MET A 458 0.12 -0.28 0.64
C MET A 458 1.14 -1.21 1.28
N ASP A 459 1.44 -2.33 0.62
CA ASP A 459 2.50 -3.22 1.07
C ASP A 459 3.83 -2.48 1.23
N GLY A 460 4.61 -2.91 2.23
CA GLY A 460 5.96 -2.43 2.45
C GLY A 460 6.84 -2.66 1.22
N PHE A 461 7.45 -1.60 0.72
CA PHE A 461 8.14 -1.65 -0.56
C PHE A 461 9.25 -0.59 -0.65
N TYR A 462 10.27 -0.87 -1.45
CA TYR A 462 11.40 0.03 -1.66
C TYR A 462 11.73 0.18 -3.14
N VAL A 463 12.05 1.41 -3.55
CA VAL A 463 12.41 1.74 -4.93
C VAL A 463 13.65 2.64 -4.95
N ALA A 464 14.67 2.21 -5.69
CA ALA A 464 15.85 2.98 -5.98
C ALA A 464 16.09 3.03 -7.49
N LYS A 465 16.36 4.23 -8.01
CA LYS A 465 16.62 4.45 -9.43
C LYS A 465 18.04 4.94 -9.65
N PHE A 466 18.78 4.21 -10.46
CA PHE A 466 20.15 4.51 -10.83
C PHE A 466 20.22 5.01 -12.27
N LYS A 467 21.17 5.89 -12.53
CA LYS A 467 21.60 6.31 -13.86
C LYS A 467 23.07 5.96 -14.07
N LYS A 468 23.34 5.17 -15.11
CA LYS A 468 24.71 4.81 -15.51
C LYS A 468 25.27 5.91 -16.42
N LEU A 469 26.45 6.42 -16.07
CA LEU A 469 27.11 7.52 -16.79
C LEU A 469 28.15 7.03 -17.80
N SER A 470 28.74 5.85 -17.57
CA SER A 470 29.75 5.28 -18.46
C SER A 470 29.71 3.76 -18.47
N ASN A 471 30.02 3.18 -19.63
CA ASN A 471 30.12 1.74 -19.82
C ASN A 471 31.44 1.13 -19.30
N LYS A 472 32.43 1.95 -18.92
CA LYS A 472 33.66 1.45 -18.33
C LYS A 472 33.35 0.82 -16.98
N ILE A 473 33.54 -0.50 -16.87
CA ILE A 473 33.46 -1.21 -15.59
C ILE A 473 34.77 -0.91 -14.86
N PRO A 474 34.73 -0.17 -13.73
CA PRO A 474 35.93 0.06 -12.95
C PRO A 474 36.40 -1.29 -12.41
N GLN A 475 37.62 -1.68 -12.76
CA GLN A 475 38.28 -2.80 -12.10
C GLN A 475 38.45 -2.38 -10.64
N THR A 476 37.75 -3.06 -9.73
CA THR A 476 38.01 -2.92 -8.30
C THR A 476 39.44 -3.34 -8.06
N VAL A 477 40.31 -2.36 -7.83
CA VAL A 477 41.61 -2.60 -7.21
C VAL A 477 41.27 -3.08 -5.80
N GLU A 478 41.33 -4.39 -5.57
CA GLU A 478 41.32 -4.93 -4.21
C GLU A 478 42.50 -4.28 -3.48
N LYS A 479 42.18 -3.44 -2.50
CA LYS A 479 43.14 -2.84 -1.57
C LYS A 479 42.89 -3.45 -0.21
#